data_AF-A0A3E2N6X9-F1
#
_entry.id   AF-A0A3E2N6X9-F1
#
_cell.length_a   1.000
_cell.length_b   1.000
_cell.length_c   1.000
_cell.angle_alpha   90.00
_cell.angle_beta   90.00
_cell.angle_gamma   90.00
#
_symmetry.space_group_name_H-M   'P 1'
#
loop_
_entity.id
_entity.type
_entity.pdbx_description
1 polymer ?
#
loop_
_entity_poly.entity_id
_entity_poly.type
_entity_poly.pdbx_seq_one_letter_code
_entity_poly.pdbx_strand_id
1 'polypeptide(L)'
;MAHAIIKGMVSYRNCGPVGGAVIILERIDSVFNEELNEEHLKNVYLDYTQSNRCGEFCFPVSDTTATYRIRVFDNHHEGGRS
;
A
#
# COMPACT_ATOMS: atom_id res chain seq x y z
N MET A 1 -10.49 16.80 5.57
CA MET A 1 -9.42 17.42 4.76
C MET A 1 -8.23 16.48 4.80
N ALA A 2 -7.52 16.26 3.69
CA ALA A 2 -6.28 15.47 3.71
C ALA A 2 -5.19 16.31 4.40
N HIS A 3 -4.51 15.73 5.38
CA HIS A 3 -3.50 16.43 6.19
C HIS A 3 -2.07 16.06 5.78
N ALA A 4 -1.88 14.96 5.05
CA ALA A 4 -0.62 14.59 4.41
C ALA A 4 -0.84 13.76 3.13
N ILE A 5 0.25 13.55 2.38
CA ILE A 5 0.26 12.72 1.16
C ILE A 5 1.36 11.68 1.29
N ILE A 6 1.00 10.41 1.13
CA ILE A 6 1.96 9.33 0.92
C ILE A 6 2.21 9.24 -0.58
N LYS A 7 3.41 9.58 -1.05
CA LYS A 7 3.84 9.44 -2.44
C LYS A 7 4.95 8.40 -2.53
N GLY A 8 4.91 7.54 -3.54
CA GLY A 8 5.95 6.55 -3.77
C GLY A 8 6.12 6.21 -5.24
N MET A 9 7.15 5.41 -5.53
CA MET A 9 7.48 4.88 -6.85
C MET A 9 7.74 3.39 -6.75
N VAL A 10 7.13 2.62 -7.64
CA VAL A 10 7.33 1.18 -7.79
C VAL A 10 8.26 0.94 -8.97
N SER A 11 9.39 0.29 -8.70
CA SER A 11 10.36 -0.10 -9.72
C SER A 11 10.85 -1.52 -9.48
N TYR A 12 11.11 -2.24 -10.57
CA TYR A 12 11.87 -3.48 -10.53
C TYR A 12 13.31 -3.22 -10.07
N ARG A 13 14.04 -4.29 -9.70
CA ARG A 13 15.45 -4.19 -9.26
C ARG A 13 16.40 -3.63 -10.32
N ASN A 14 16.04 -3.73 -11.60
CA ASN A 14 16.77 -3.14 -12.72
C ASN A 14 16.43 -1.65 -12.96
N CYS A 15 15.76 -1.00 -11.99
CA CYS A 15 15.30 0.39 -12.06
C CYS A 15 14.22 0.65 -13.14
N GLY A 16 13.63 -0.39 -13.74
CA GLY A 16 12.49 -0.23 -14.64
C GLY A 16 11.22 0.14 -13.85
N PRO A 17 10.47 1.20 -14.23
CA PRO A 17 9.23 1.54 -13.57
C PRO A 17 8.16 0.47 -13.81
N VAL A 18 7.37 0.16 -12.79
CA VAL A 18 6.26 -0.80 -12.90
C VAL A 18 4.97 -0.01 -13.09
N GLY A 19 4.42 0.02 -14.30
CA GLY A 19 3.14 0.65 -14.58
C GLY A 19 1.97 -0.30 -14.36
N GLY A 20 0.87 0.19 -13.78
CA GLY A 20 -0.33 -0.61 -13.56
C GLY A 20 -0.25 -1.62 -12.40
N ALA A 21 0.79 -1.54 -11.56
CA ALA A 21 0.84 -2.29 -10.32
C ALA A 21 -0.32 -1.85 -9.43
N VAL A 22 -1.01 -2.79 -8.78
CA VAL A 22 -2.06 -2.49 -7.81
C VAL A 22 -1.39 -2.20 -6.47
N ILE A 23 -1.62 -1.00 -5.94
CA ILE A 23 -1.11 -0.58 -4.64
C ILE A 23 -2.27 -0.47 -3.68
N ILE A 24 -2.17 -1.12 -2.53
CA ILE A 24 -3.18 -1.09 -1.46
C ILE A 24 -2.59 -0.36 -0.25
N LEU A 25 -3.35 0.59 0.28
CA LEU A 25 -3.08 1.28 1.53
C LEU A 25 -3.88 0.63 2.66
N GLU A 26 -3.17 0.19 3.71
CA GLU A 26 -3.75 -0.29 4.95
C GLU A 26 -3.28 0.60 6.12
N ARG A 27 -4.12 0.76 7.12
CA ARG A 27 -3.76 1.31 8.44
C ARG A 27 -3.46 0.15 9.38
N ILE A 28 -2.40 0.27 10.17
CA ILE A 28 -2.08 -0.69 11.24
C ILE A 28 -2.62 -0.12 12.55
N ASP A 29 -3.60 -0.80 13.13
CA ASP A 29 -4.16 -0.46 14.44
C ASP A 29 -3.74 -1.50 15.49
N SER A 30 -3.38 -1.04 16.69
CA SER A 30 -3.27 -1.93 17.85
C SER A 30 -4.66 -2.18 18.42
N VAL A 31 -5.04 -3.44 18.49
CA VAL A 31 -6.30 -3.90 19.08
C VAL A 31 -5.94 -4.80 20.25
N PHE A 32 -6.37 -4.41 21.44
CA PHE A 32 -6.19 -5.24 22.63
C PHE A 32 -7.11 -6.46 22.55
N ASN A 33 -6.54 -7.65 22.70
CA ASN A 33 -7.27 -8.90 22.79
C ASN A 33 -7.49 -9.27 24.25
N GLU A 34 -8.73 -9.14 24.72
CA GLU A 34 -9.10 -9.42 26.12
C GLU A 34 -8.98 -10.91 26.48
N GLU A 35 -9.21 -11.83 25.53
CA GLU A 35 -9.17 -13.28 25.80
C GLU A 35 -7.74 -13.79 26.02
N LEU A 36 -6.78 -13.21 25.29
CA LEU A 36 -5.36 -13.56 25.40
C LEU A 36 -4.57 -12.60 26.30
N ASN A 37 -5.18 -11.48 26.71
CA ASN A 37 -4.54 -10.39 27.45
C ASN A 37 -3.28 -9.85 26.75
N GLU A 38 -3.35 -9.71 25.42
CA GLU A 38 -2.22 -9.33 24.54
C GLU A 38 -2.64 -8.27 23.50
N GLU A 39 -1.70 -7.45 23.04
CA GLU A 39 -1.93 -6.53 21.92
C GLU A 39 -1.74 -7.22 20.57
N HIS A 40 -2.74 -7.10 19.69
CA HIS A 40 -2.70 -7.60 18.32
C HIS A 40 -2.68 -6.44 17.31
N LEU A 41 -1.83 -6.54 16.30
CA LEU A 41 -1.84 -5.60 15.18
C LEU A 41 -2.85 -6.04 14.12
N LYS A 42 -3.84 -5.19 13.86
CA LYS A 42 -4.84 -5.38 12.81
C LYS A 42 -4.54 -4.47 11.62
N ASN A 43 -4.53 -5.04 10.41
CA ASN A 43 -4.47 -4.26 9.18
C ASN A 43 -5.90 -3.91 8.74
N VAL A 44 -6.22 -2.62 8.64
CA VAL A 44 -7.49 -2.10 8.16
C VAL A 44 -7.28 -1.56 6.76
N TYR A 45 -8.01 -2.11 5.79
CA TYR A 45 -8.01 -1.61 4.42
C TYR A 45 -8.53 -0.17 4.39
N LEU A 46 -7.82 0.73 3.72
CA LEU A 46 -8.25 2.11 3.50
C LEU A 46 -8.63 2.37 2.05
N ASP A 47 -7.70 2.14 1.13
CA ASP A 47 -7.88 2.48 -0.28
C ASP A 47 -6.92 1.70 -1.19
N TYR A 48 -7.12 1.81 -2.50
CA TYR A 48 -6.21 1.28 -3.51
C TYR A 48 -6.02 2.24 -4.68
N THR A 49 -4.90 2.10 -5.37
CA THR A 49 -4.63 2.82 -6.62
C THR A 49 -3.79 1.95 -7.54
N GLN A 50 -3.56 2.42 -8.76
CA GLN A 50 -2.62 1.83 -9.70
C GLN A 50 -1.46 2.78 -9.95
N SER A 51 -0.25 2.22 -10.08
CA SER A 51 0.90 3.03 -10.46
C SER A 51 0.73 3.56 -11.88
N ASN A 52 1.15 4.80 -12.11
CA ASN A 52 1.16 5.38 -13.45
C ASN A 52 2.27 4.74 -14.32
N ARG A 53 2.38 5.17 -15.59
CA ARG A 53 3.42 4.69 -16.52
C ARG A 53 4.87 4.90 -16.05
N CYS A 54 5.09 5.79 -15.07
CA CYS A 54 6.38 6.06 -14.45
C CYS A 54 6.58 5.29 -13.14
N GLY A 55 5.64 4.41 -12.76
CA GLY A 55 5.67 3.67 -11.50
C GLY A 55 5.20 4.47 -10.28
N GLU A 56 4.75 5.72 -10.45
CA GLU A 56 4.38 6.57 -9.31
C GLU A 56 2.96 6.29 -8.82
N PHE A 57 2.75 6.44 -7.51
CA PHE A 57 1.44 6.41 -6.87
C PHE A 57 1.33 7.46 -5.75
N CYS A 58 0.10 7.81 -5.38
CA CYS A 58 -0.16 8.70 -4.25
C CYS A 58 -1.43 8.32 -3.48
N PHE A 59 -1.41 8.54 -2.17
CA PHE A 59 -2.58 8.46 -1.30
C PHE A 59 -2.69 9.71 -0.43
N PRO A 60 -3.83 10.41 -0.43
CA PRO A 60 -4.12 11.41 0.59
C PRO A 60 -4.47 10.71 1.91
N VAL A 61 -3.85 11.13 3.01
CA VAL A 61 -4.14 10.61 4.35
C VAL A 61 -4.54 11.74 5.30
N SER A 62 -5.45 11.43 6.22
CA SER A 62 -5.95 12.39 7.23
C SER A 62 -5.24 12.29 8.57
N ASP A 63 -4.66 11.14 8.92
CA ASP A 63 -4.06 10.88 10.24
C ASP A 63 -2.55 10.72 10.10
N THR A 64 -1.78 11.72 10.48
CA THR A 64 -0.31 11.69 10.38
C THR A 64 0.37 10.94 11.53
N THR A 65 -0.41 10.45 12.49
CA THR A 65 0.09 9.74 13.68
C THR A 65 -0.08 8.22 13.57
N ALA A 66 -0.93 7.77 12.65
CA ALA A 66 -1.14 6.36 12.36
C ALA A 66 0.06 5.74 11.65
N THR A 67 0.22 4.42 11.82
CA THR A 67 1.14 3.64 11.01
C THR A 67 0.41 3.08 9.80
N TYR A 68 1.01 3.23 8.63
CA TYR A 68 0.45 2.76 7.36
C TYR A 68 1.29 1.64 6.78
N ARG A 69 0.62 0.70 6.10
CA ARG A 69 1.24 -0.37 5.33
C ARG A 69 0.86 -0.21 3.86
N ILE A 70 1.87 -0.25 3.00
CA ILE A 70 1.70 -0.30 1.55
C ILE A 70 1.92 -1.74 1.10
N ARG A 71 0.96 -2.31 0.38
CA ARG A 71 1.13 -3.57 -0.34
C ARG A 71 1.13 -3.30 -1.83
N VAL A 72 2.06 -3.92 -2.54
CA VAL A 72 2.21 -3.76 -3.99
C VAL A 72 2.03 -5.12 -4.65
N PHE A 73 1.11 -5.18 -5.61
CA PHE A 73 0.85 -6.36 -6.42
C PHE A 73 1.13 -6.00 -7.86
N ASP A 74 2.14 -6.65 -8.44
CA ASP A 74 2.36 -6.54 -9.87
C ASP A 74 1.33 -7.42 -10.59
N ASN A 75 0.54 -6.79 -11.47
CA ASN A 75 -0.48 -7.48 -12.26
C ASN A 75 0.02 -7.85 -13.66
N HIS A 76 1.33 -7.71 -13.91
CA HIS A 76 1.95 -8.34 -15.07
C HIS A 76 1.90 -9.86 -14.91
N HIS A 77 0.82 -10.45 -15.43
CA HIS A 77 0.81 -11.86 -15.77
C HIS A 77 1.96 -12.12 -16.75
N GLU A 78 3.05 -12.74 -16.29
CA GLU A 78 3.87 -13.59 -17.16
C GLU A 78 3.05 -14.85 -17.48
N GLY A 79 1.96 -14.68 -18.22
CA GLY A 79 1.08 -15.73 -18.70
C GLY A 79 0.93 -15.57 -20.20
N GLY A 80 1.82 -16.23 -20.95
CA GLY A 80 1.68 -16.43 -22.38
C GLY A 80 2.23 -15.30 -23.25
N ARG A 81 3.57 -15.26 -23.40
CA ARG A 81 4.14 -14.88 -24.70
C ARG A 81 4.55 -16.16 -25.41
N SER A 82 3.83 -16.41 -26.49
CA SER A 82 3.98 -17.48 -27.48
C SER A 82 5.40 -17.60 -28.03
#